data_AF-A0A0D2HMD6-F1
#
_entry.id   AF-A0A0D2HMD6-F1
#
_cell.length_a   1.000
_cell.length_b   1.000
_cell.length_c   1.000
_cell.angle_alpha   90.00
_cell.angle_beta   90.00
_cell.angle_gamma   90.00
#
_symmetry.space_group_name_H-M   'P 1'
#
loop_
_entity.id
_entity.type
_entity.pdbx_description
1 polymer ?
#
loop_
_entity_poly.entity_id
_entity_poly.type
_entity_poly.pdbx_seq_one_letter_code
_entity_poly.pdbx_strand_id
1 'polypeptide(L)' 'MTNPQYDLNRYLLDLRMAGILKYCKVLTGQPVFLKEACFKYYKPHDISEYERVFNYPLRFNHLRNQLVFNQKETGTPVL' A
#
# COMPACT_ATOMS: atom_id res chain seq x y z
N MET A 1 -2.55 25.57 0.69
CA MET A 1 -2.56 25.16 2.11
C MET A 1 -3.33 23.86 2.22
N THR A 2 -2.66 22.74 2.48
CA THR A 2 -3.32 21.45 2.76
C THR A 2 -3.85 21.46 4.18
N ASN A 3 -5.10 21.04 4.35
CA ASN A 3 -5.78 21.03 5.64
C ASN A 3 -5.22 19.85 6.49
N PRO A 4 -4.70 20.11 7.72
CA PRO A 4 -4.00 19.10 8.55
C PRO A 4 -4.80 17.83 8.82
N GLN A 5 -6.13 17.93 8.89
CA GLN A 5 -7.01 16.79 9.10
C GLN A 5 -6.98 15.80 7.93
N TYR A 6 -6.79 16.30 6.69
CA TYR A 6 -6.66 15.45 5.51
C TYR A 6 -5.34 14.69 5.51
N ASP A 7 -4.27 15.28 6.05
CA ASP A 7 -2.96 14.66 6.10
C ASP A 7 -2.90 13.55 7.16
N LEU A 8 -3.57 13.72 8.30
CA LEU A 8 -3.70 12.64 9.30
C LEU A 8 -4.48 11.43 8.75
N ASN A 9 -5.62 11.66 8.10
CA ASN A 9 -6.43 10.58 7.54
C ASN A 9 -5.69 9.80 6.45
N ARG A 10 -4.91 10.49 5.60
CA ARG A 10 -4.04 9.85 4.60
C ARG A 10 -2.97 9.00 5.28
N TYR A 11 -2.23 9.59 6.22
CA TYR A 11 -1.18 8.90 6.96
C TYR A 11 -1.70 7.61 7.64
N LEU A 12 -2.87 7.67 8.29
CA LEU A 12 -3.46 6.49 8.93
C LEU A 12 -3.86 5.41 7.92
N LEU A 13 -4.32 5.78 6.73
CA LEU A 13 -4.64 4.83 5.66
C LEU A 13 -3.36 4.18 5.11
N ASP A 14 -2.32 4.97 4.89
CA ASP A 14 -1.03 4.48 4.38
C ASP A 14 -0.39 3.53 5.38
N LEU A 15 -0.44 3.87 6.67
CA LEU A 15 0.02 3.02 7.76
C LEU A 15 -0.73 1.69 7.81
N ARG A 16 -2.07 1.70 7.65
CA ARG A 16 -2.87 0.46 7.60
C ARG A 16 -2.49 -0.41 6.41
N MET A 17 -2.35 0.18 5.23
CA MET A 17 -2.00 -0.56 4.01
C MET A 17 -0.58 -1.14 4.11
N ALA A 18 0.39 -0.36 4.58
CA ALA A 18 1.74 -0.85 4.86
C ALA A 18 1.74 -1.97 5.91
N GLY A 19 0.91 -1.82 6.95
CA GLY A 19 0.70 -2.83 7.98
C GLY A 19 0.21 -4.14 7.39
N ILE A 20 -0.81 -4.12 6.53
CA ILE A 20 -1.34 -5.33 5.85
C ILE A 20 -0.23 -6.06 5.11
N LEU A 21 0.62 -5.37 4.34
CA LEU A 21 1.73 -6.01 3.63
C LEU A 21 2.74 -6.67 4.56
N LYS A 22 3.07 -5.99 5.67
CA LYS A 22 3.95 -6.54 6.70
C LYS A 22 3.34 -7.78 7.35
N TYR A 23 2.05 -7.75 7.67
CA TYR A 23 1.32 -8.89 8.21
C TYR A 23 1.29 -10.06 7.24
N CYS A 24 1.00 -9.83 5.96
CA CYS A 24 1.01 -10.88 4.95
C CYS A 24 2.40 -11.54 4.86
N LYS A 25 3.48 -10.75 4.86
CA LYS A 25 4.85 -11.30 4.89
C LYS A 25 5.13 -12.16 6.12
N VAL A 26 4.65 -11.75 7.29
CA VAL A 26 4.79 -12.55 8.52
C VAL A 26 4.02 -13.86 8.38
N LEU A 27 2.77 -13.81 7.91
CA LEU A 27 1.92 -14.98 7.76
C LEU A 27 2.44 -15.96 6.72
N THR A 28 2.99 -15.51 5.61
CA THR A 28 3.43 -16.41 4.53
C THR A 28 4.91 -16.80 4.61
N GLY A 29 5.67 -16.17 5.52
CA GLY A 29 7.12 -16.33 5.61
C GLY A 29 7.90 -15.73 4.43
N GLN A 30 7.23 -15.11 3.46
CA GLN A 30 7.85 -14.58 2.24
C GLN A 30 7.27 -13.20 1.87
N PRO A 31 8.02 -12.35 1.15
CA PRO A 31 7.47 -11.09 0.63
C PRO A 31 6.25 -11.37 -0.25
N VAL A 32 5.18 -10.61 -0.07
CA VAL A 32 4.00 -10.69 -0.93
C VAL A 32 4.13 -9.73 -2.09
N PHE A 33 3.90 -10.23 -3.31
CA PHE A 33 4.01 -9.43 -4.52
C PHE A 33 2.67 -8.83 -4.92
N LEU A 34 2.55 -7.50 -4.78
CA LEU A 34 1.41 -6.79 -5.34
C LEU A 34 1.56 -6.65 -6.85
N LYS A 35 0.42 -6.65 -7.53
CA LYS A 35 0.30 -6.14 -8.89
C LYS A 35 0.40 -4.61 -8.89
N GLU A 36 -0.25 -3.95 -7.93
CA GLU A 36 -0.22 -2.49 -7.75
C GLU A 36 -0.76 -2.07 -6.38
N ALA A 37 -0.33 -0.90 -5.91
CA ALA A 37 -0.93 -0.19 -4.80
C ALA A 37 -1.57 1.11 -5.32
N CYS A 38 -2.85 1.31 -5.03
CA CYS A 38 -3.58 2.49 -5.49
C CYS A 38 -3.97 3.40 -4.33
N PHE A 39 -3.88 4.70 -4.57
CA PHE A 39 -4.12 5.77 -3.61
C PHE A 39 -5.11 6.77 -4.22
N LYS A 40 -6.14 7.14 -3.45
CA LYS A 40 -7.22 8.03 -3.92
C LYS A 40 -6.74 9.48 -4.12
N TYR A 41 -5.72 9.88 -3.39
CA TYR A 41 -5.25 11.25 -3.34
C TYR A 41 -4.17 11.54 -4.39
N TYR A 42 -3.87 12.83 -4.57
CA TYR A 42 -2.86 13.31 -5.52
C TYR A 42 -1.48 12.78 -5.20
N LYS A 43 -0.71 12.52 -6.27
CA LYS A 43 0.70 12.14 -6.16
C LYS A 43 1.46 13.24 -5.38
N PRO A 44 2.09 12.92 -4.24
CA PRO A 44 2.94 13.88 -3.55
C PRO A 44 4.21 14.15 -4.36
N HIS A 45 4.90 15.26 -4.06
CA HIS A 45 6.13 15.61 -4.76
C HIS A 45 7.23 14.57 -4.56
N ASP A 46 7.34 14.06 -3.33
CA ASP A 46 8.23 12.97 -2.95
C ASP A 46 7.40 11.70 -2.68
N ILE A 47 7.76 10.62 -3.37
CA ILE A 47 7.14 9.29 -3.22
C ILE A 47 8.14 8.22 -2.75
N SER A 48 9.36 8.59 -2.39
CA SER A 48 10.44 7.66 -2.04
C SER A 48 10.03 6.68 -0.93
N GLU A 49 9.32 7.15 0.10
CA GLU A 49 8.82 6.30 1.18
C GLU A 49 7.73 5.33 0.71
N TYR A 50 6.88 5.74 -0.23
CA TYR A 50 5.90 4.83 -0.84
C TYR A 50 6.61 3.77 -1.67
N GLU A 51 7.62 4.13 -2.45
CA GLU A 51 8.42 3.18 -3.23
C GLU A 51 9.14 2.20 -2.30
N ARG A 52 9.70 2.67 -1.20
CA ARG A 52 10.39 1.83 -0.20
C ARG A 52 9.45 0.83 0.48
N VAL A 53 8.24 1.27 0.86
CA VAL A 53 7.29 0.45 1.62
C VAL A 53 6.50 -0.49 0.72
N PHE A 54 5.99 0.02 -0.40
CA PHE A 54 5.10 -0.71 -1.26
C PHE A 54 5.85 -1.41 -2.40
N ASN A 55 7.04 -0.97 -2.83
CA ASN A 55 7.96 -1.65 -3.76
C ASN A 55 7.33 -2.26 -5.05
N TYR A 56 6.19 -1.73 -5.49
CA TYR A 56 5.35 -2.20 -6.59
C TYR A 56 4.75 -1.00 -7.33
N PRO A 57 4.13 -1.16 -8.51
CA PRO A 57 3.52 -0.05 -9.23
C PRO A 57 2.56 0.77 -8.36
N LEU A 58 2.90 2.05 -8.15
CA LEU A 58 2.10 3.00 -7.38
C LEU A 58 1.16 3.77 -8.31
N ARG A 59 -0.14 3.77 -8.00
CA ARG A 59 -1.14 4.56 -8.72
C ARG A 59 -1.80 5.58 -7.80
N PHE A 60 -1.43 6.84 -7.95
CA PHE A 60 -2.11 7.96 -7.30
C PHE A 60 -3.29 8.45 -8.17
N ASN A 61 -4.14 9.30 -7.61
CA ASN A 61 -5.37 9.79 -8.27
C ASN A 61 -6.35 8.67 -8.67
N HIS A 62 -6.36 7.57 -7.93
CA HIS A 62 -7.25 6.45 -8.21
C HIS A 62 -8.65 6.69 -7.59
N LEU A 63 -9.65 5.89 -7.97
CA LEU A 63 -11.01 6.02 -7.42
C LEU A 63 -11.09 5.66 -5.91
N ARG A 64 -10.20 4.76 -5.45
CA ARG A 64 -10.17 4.23 -4.09
C ARG A 64 -8.76 3.76 -3.69
N ASN A 65 -8.50 3.73 -2.38
CA ASN A 65 -7.29 3.12 -1.82
C ASN A 65 -7.43 1.60 -1.85
N GLN A 66 -6.46 0.89 -2.43
CA GLN A 66 -6.51 -0.57 -2.55
C GLN A 66 -5.12 -1.18 -2.74
N LEU A 67 -4.94 -2.38 -2.20
CA LEU A 67 -3.80 -3.26 -2.49
C LEU A 67 -4.28 -4.34 -3.44
N VAL A 68 -3.69 -4.41 -4.63
CA VAL A 68 -4.05 -5.41 -5.64
C VAL A 68 -2.99 -6.49 -5.62
N PHE A 69 -3.34 -7.66 -5.10
CA PHE A 69 -2.43 -8.80 -5.01
C PHE A 69 -2.35 -9.56 -6.34
N ASN A 70 -1.20 -10.18 -6.62
CA ASN A 70 -1.14 -11.17 -7.69
C ASN A 70 -1.96 -12.40 -7.31
N GLN A 71 -2.65 -13.00 -8.28
CA GLN A 71 -3.44 -14.22 -8.04
C GLN A 71 -2.60 -15.39 -7.49
N LYS A 72 -1.29 -15.42 -7.79
CA LYS A 72 -0.38 -16.42 -7.24
C LYS A 72 -0.25 -16.31 -5.71
N GLU A 73 -0.41 -15.12 -5.14
CA GLU A 73 -0.29 -14.87 -3.71
C GLU A 73 -1.47 -15.40 -2.90
N THR A 74 -2.67 -15.51 -3.50
CA THR A 74 -3.86 -15.96 -2.77
C THR A 74 -3.84 -17.45 -2.41
N GLY A 75 -2.99 -18.23 -3.10
CA GLY A 75 -2.76 -19.64 -2.79
C GLY A 75 -1.57 -19.87 -1.84
N THR A 76 -0.88 -18.81 -1.42
CA THR A 76 0.27 -18.94 -0.53
C THR A 76 -0.19 -19.39 0.85
N PRO A 77 0.32 -20.53 1.36
CA PRO A 77 -0.01 -20.99 2.70
C PRO A 77 0.39 -19.95 3.76
N VAL A 78 -0.41 -19.87 4.81
CA VAL A 78 -0.07 -19.11 6.02
C VAL A 78 0.48 -20.06 7.07
N LEU A 79 1.36 -19.54 7.94
CA LEU A 79 1.87 -20.19 9.15
C LEU A 79 0.73 -20.63 10.07
#